data_AF-A0A1M5J3M2-F1
#
_entry.id   AF-A0A1M5J3M2-F1
#
_cell.length_a   1.000
_cell.length_b   1.000
_cell.length_c   1.000
_cell.angle_alpha   90.00
_cell.angle_beta   90.00
_cell.angle_gamma   90.00
#
_symmetry.space_group_name_H-M   'P 1'
#
loop_
_entity.id
_entity.type
_entity.pdbx_description
1 polymer ?
#
loop_
_entity_poly.entity_id
_entity_poly.type
_entity_poly.pdbx_seq_one_letter_code
_entity_poly.pdbx_strand_id
1 'polypeptide(L)' 'MKKLLLALTVLAFQAPAHADTYVSGYCKQDGTCVQGYWRSDSNGTTSDNYSTKGNTNPYTGKKGTKKDSSSSYNWN' A
#
# COMPACT_ATOMS: atom_id res chain seq x y z
N MET A 1 31.23 1.37 28.68
CA MET A 1 31.62 1.56 27.25
C MET A 1 31.07 0.46 26.32
N LYS A 2 31.20 -0.84 26.66
CA LYS A 2 30.65 -1.95 25.83
C LYS A 2 29.11 -1.96 25.69
N LYS A 3 28.38 -1.54 26.73
CA LYS A 3 26.91 -1.40 26.71
C LYS A 3 26.42 -0.23 25.82
N LEU A 4 27.25 0.79 25.63
CA LEU A 4 26.94 1.94 24.77
C LEU A 4 27.08 1.56 23.29
N LEU A 5 28.09 0.74 22.96
CA LEU A 5 28.27 0.17 21.63
C LEU A 5 27.12 -0.78 21.24
N LEU A 6 26.60 -1.57 22.19
CA LEU A 6 25.44 -2.44 21.95
C LEU A 6 24.13 -1.67 21.69
N ALA A 7 23.96 -0.49 22.30
CA ALA A 7 22.79 0.35 22.08
C ALA A 7 22.82 1.03 20.71
N LEU A 8 24.01 1.44 20.24
CA LEU A 8 24.19 2.09 18.94
C LEU A 8 23.90 1.14 17.75
N THR A 9 24.16 -0.16 17.90
CA THR A 9 23.94 -1.15 16.83
C THR A 9 22.47 -1.48 16.61
N VAL A 10 21.61 -1.38 17.64
CA VAL A 10 20.16 -1.64 17.52
C VAL A 10 19.43 -0.52 16.76
N LEU A 11 19.92 0.72 16.86
CA LEU A 11 19.36 1.87 16.14
C LEU A 11 19.71 1.91 14.65
N ALA A 12 20.75 1.19 14.22
CA ALA A 12 21.27 1.25 12.85
C ALA A 12 20.49 0.39 11.84
N PHE A 13 19.55 -0.46 12.29
CA PHE A 13 18.82 -1.39 11.43
C PHE A 13 17.33 -1.02 11.34
N GLN A 14 17.03 0.06 10.63
CA GLN A 14 15.66 0.40 10.24
C GLN A 14 15.48 0.10 8.75
N ALA A 15 14.90 -1.06 8.43
CA ALA A 15 14.53 -1.39 7.06
C ALA A 15 13.16 -0.77 6.74
N PRO A 16 13.02 0.00 5.64
CA PRO A 16 11.71 0.47 5.21
C PRO A 16 10.85 -0.74 4.79
N ALA A 17 9.66 -0.85 5.38
CA ALA A 17 8.65 -1.80 4.92
C ALA A 17 7.85 -1.15 3.79
N HIS A 18 7.96 -1.71 2.59
CA HIS A 18 7.14 -1.34 1.44
C HIS A 18 5.92 -2.26 1.41
N ALA A 19 4.72 -1.66 1.42
CA ALA A 19 3.44 -2.39 1.42
C ALA A 19 2.72 -2.20 0.08
N ASP A 20 3.49 -2.24 -0.99
CA ASP A 20 3.03 -2.01 -2.35
C ASP A 20 3.65 -3.00 -3.32
N THR A 21 2.87 -3.37 -4.33
CA THR A 21 3.21 -4.41 -5.28
C THR A 21 2.99 -3.95 -6.71
N TYR A 22 3.91 -4.34 -7.60
CA TYR A 22 3.81 -4.06 -9.02
C TYR A 22 2.96 -5.12 -9.72
N VAL A 23 1.94 -4.67 -10.44
CA VAL A 23 1.13 -5.52 -11.33
C VAL A 23 1.66 -5.37 -12.75
N SER A 24 2.06 -6.49 -13.34
CA SER A 24 2.49 -6.53 -14.75
C SER A 24 1.34 -6.17 -15.68
N GLY A 25 1.65 -5.46 -16.76
CA GLY A 25 0.68 -5.15 -17.81
C GLY A 25 0.18 -6.41 -18.51
N TYR A 26 -1.04 -6.37 -19.03
CA TYR A 26 -1.66 -7.49 -19.75
C TYR A 26 -2.64 -6.98 -20.80
N CYS A 27 -2.87 -7.78 -21.84
CA CYS A 27 -3.90 -7.51 -22.85
C CYS A 27 -5.08 -8.46 -22.66
N LYS A 28 -6.28 -7.91 -22.75
CA LYS A 28 -7.55 -8.64 -22.65
C LYS A 28 -7.92 -9.24 -24.00
N GLN A 29 -8.80 -10.24 -23.99
CA GLN A 29 -9.28 -10.89 -25.21
C GLN A 29 -10.02 -9.94 -26.17
N ASP A 30 -10.61 -8.87 -25.64
CA ASP A 30 -11.26 -7.81 -26.42
C ASP A 30 -10.29 -6.84 -27.11
N GLY A 31 -8.97 -7.05 -26.97
CA GLY A 31 -7.92 -6.21 -27.54
C GLY A 31 -7.48 -5.05 -26.65
N THR A 32 -8.11 -4.81 -25.50
CA THR A 32 -7.72 -3.73 -24.58
C THR A 32 -6.47 -4.12 -23.81
N CYS A 33 -5.41 -3.30 -23.90
CA CYS A 33 -4.19 -3.49 -23.12
C CYS A 33 -4.13 -2.58 -21.89
N VAL A 34 -3.79 -3.15 -20.75
CA VAL A 34 -3.59 -2.46 -19.46
C VAL A 34 -2.09 -2.35 -19.22
N GLN A 35 -1.60 -1.12 -19.07
CA GLN A 35 -0.21 -0.87 -18.68
C GLN A 35 0.03 -1.34 -17.25
N GLY A 36 1.24 -1.81 -16.95
CA GLY A 36 1.60 -2.21 -15.60
C GLY A 36 1.58 -1.03 -14.63
N TYR A 37 1.24 -1.29 -13.37
CA TYR A 37 1.02 -0.24 -12.37
C TYR A 37 1.29 -0.74 -10.95
N TRP A 38 1.57 0.21 -10.05
CA TRP A 38 1.72 -0.05 -8.62
C TRP A 38 0.39 0.03 -7.89
N ARG A 39 0.19 -0.88 -6.94
CA ARG A 39 -0.96 -0.88 -6.02
C ARG A 39 -0.51 -1.15 -4.60
N SER A 40 -1.33 -0.78 -3.62
CA SER A 40 -1.20 -1.26 -2.25
C SER A 40 -1.28 -2.79 -2.19
N ASP A 41 -0.62 -3.37 -1.21
CA ASP A 41 -0.67 -4.81 -0.96
C ASP A 41 -2.08 -5.30 -0.66
N SER A 42 -2.36 -6.52 -1.10
CA SER A 42 -3.64 -7.15 -0.82
C SER A 42 -3.65 -7.65 0.63
N ASN A 43 -4.56 -7.12 1.44
CA ASN A 43 -4.82 -7.61 2.78
C ASN A 43 -6.35 -7.68 3.03
N GLY A 44 -6.75 -8.03 4.26
CA GLY A 44 -8.17 -8.18 4.63
C GLY A 44 -8.91 -6.88 4.91
N THR A 45 -8.28 -5.72 4.74
CA THR A 45 -8.90 -4.40 4.93
C THR A 45 -8.83 -3.61 3.63
N THR A 46 -9.58 -2.51 3.57
CA THR A 46 -9.45 -1.53 2.50
C THR A 46 -9.02 -0.17 2.99
N SER A 47 -8.83 0.01 4.30
CA SER A 47 -8.53 1.30 4.93
C SER A 47 -7.25 1.94 4.41
N ASP A 48 -6.27 1.14 4.03
CA ASP A 48 -4.93 1.52 3.55
C ASP A 48 -4.81 1.54 2.02
N ASN A 49 -5.83 1.08 1.29
CA ASN A 49 -5.81 1.12 -0.17
C ASN A 49 -5.72 2.57 -0.68
N TYR A 50 -4.89 2.80 -1.71
CA TYR A 50 -4.73 4.14 -2.30
C TYR A 50 -6.04 4.72 -2.85
N SER A 51 -6.99 3.86 -3.24
CA SER A 51 -8.30 4.28 -3.74
C SER A 51 -9.28 4.67 -2.63
N THR A 52 -8.95 4.43 -1.36
CA THR A 52 -9.84 4.68 -0.22
C THR A 52 -9.88 6.14 0.15
N LYS A 53 -11.07 6.65 0.50
CA LYS A 53 -11.31 8.05 0.81
C LYS A 53 -10.39 8.51 1.93
N GLY A 54 -9.62 9.57 1.66
CA GLY A 54 -8.62 10.13 2.57
C GLY A 54 -7.18 9.77 2.20
N ASN A 55 -6.97 8.66 1.49
CA ASN A 55 -5.65 8.26 1.01
C ASN A 55 -5.32 8.93 -0.33
N THR A 56 -4.03 9.01 -0.64
CA THR A 56 -3.53 9.52 -1.93
C THR A 56 -2.58 8.49 -2.53
N ASN A 57 -2.76 8.18 -3.80
CA ASN A 57 -1.84 7.30 -4.51
C ASN A 57 -0.49 8.03 -4.73
N PRO A 58 0.63 7.55 -4.16
CA PRO A 58 1.93 8.22 -4.28
C PRO A 58 2.47 8.23 -5.71
N TYR A 59 2.05 7.29 -6.56
CA TYR A 59 2.51 7.14 -7.94
C TYR A 59 1.78 8.04 -8.94
N THR A 60 0.57 8.50 -8.59
CA THR A 60 -0.27 9.29 -9.53
C THR A 60 -0.78 10.60 -8.94
N GLY A 61 -0.62 10.83 -7.64
CA GLY A 61 -1.18 11.99 -6.92
C GLY A 61 -2.71 11.98 -6.81
N LYS A 62 -3.39 10.94 -7.31
CA LYS A 62 -4.85 10.86 -7.29
C LYS A 62 -5.35 10.56 -5.87
N LYS A 63 -6.34 11.33 -5.43
CA LYS A 63 -7.03 11.09 -4.15
C LYS A 63 -7.97 9.90 -4.26
N GLY A 64 -7.97 9.06 -3.24
CA GLY A 64 -8.94 8.00 -3.07
C GLY A 64 -10.32 8.55 -2.75
N THR A 65 -11.35 7.85 -3.21
CA THR A 65 -12.77 8.23 -3.06
C THR A 65 -13.65 7.07 -2.64
N LYS A 66 -13.14 5.83 -2.66
CA LYS A 66 -13.89 4.64 -2.26
C LYS A 66 -14.11 4.64 -0.76
N LYS A 67 -15.29 4.23 -0.31
CA LYS A 67 -15.53 4.02 1.12
C LYS A 67 -14.71 2.83 1.59
N ASP A 68 -14.20 2.93 2.81
CA ASP A 68 -13.58 1.79 3.46
C ASP A 68 -14.65 0.75 3.80
N SER A 69 -14.43 -0.48 3.36
CA SER A 69 -15.30 -1.64 3.59
C SER A 69 -15.44 -1.94 5.09
N SER A 70 -14.40 -1.68 5.89
CA SER A 70 -14.45 -1.82 7.35
C SER A 70 -15.43 -0.83 7.99
N SER A 71 -15.59 0.36 7.41
CA SER A 71 -16.60 1.34 7.85
C SER A 71 -18.04 0.93 7.49
N SER A 72 -18.22 -0.04 6.59
CA SER A 72 -19.53 -0.45 6.11
C SER A 72 -20.15 -1.57 6.94
N TYR A 73 -19.37 -2.25 7.79
CA TYR A 73 -19.88 -3.15 8.83
C TYR A 73 -20.29 -2.33 10.06
N ASN A 74 -21.32 -1.51 9.89
CA ASN A 74 -22.10 -1.02 11.02
C ASN A 74 -22.89 -2.21 11.57
N TRP A 75 -22.58 -2.59 12.80
CA TRP A 75 -23.37 -3.54 13.57
C TRP A 75 -24.73 -2.89 13.88
N ASN A 76 -25.82 -3.53 13.42
CA ASN A 76 -27.15 -3.35 14.01
C ASN A 76 -27.27 -4.23 15.25
#